data_AF-A0A1J4TXQ6-F1
#
_entry.id   AF-A0A1J4TXQ6-F1
#
_cell.length_a   1.000
_cell.length_b   1.000
_cell.length_c   1.000
_cell.angle_alpha   90.00
_cell.angle_beta   90.00
_cell.angle_gamma   90.00
#
_symmetry.space_group_name_H-M   'P 1'
#
loop_
_entity.id
_entity.type
_entity.pdbx_description
1 polymer ?
#
loop_
_entity_poly.entity_id
_entity_poly.type
_entity_poly.pdbx_seq_one_letter_code
_entity_poly.pdbx_strand_id
1 'polypeptide(L)'
;MTRRLNSFELHFKDKNDHDNAVIIDKEPDTCPLCNHGIEALLIDAYGKSDLNKGHFIQSIYKCPRIDCQTVFIAYYTSGSWYGPRNISEYVFLQNTFIPAYIKEENFEKEIERLSPQFVEIYTQASIAENMGLKAICGAGYRKALEYLIKDYLKLTMPTITKEVENHYLGYVIANYVGNERIKKMAGLAKNVGNDETHYIRKIDKLSLEDLKKLIRLTTHWITDELLTEEYATIYEKLMTNDKDKK
;
A
#
# COMPACT_ATOMS: atom_id res chain seq x y z
N MET A 1 21.92 39.76 -2.33
CA MET A 1 21.81 39.11 -3.66
C MET A 1 20.57 38.24 -3.66
N THR A 2 19.45 38.78 -4.12
CA THR A 2 18.19 38.06 -4.26
C THR A 2 18.33 37.12 -5.45
N ARG A 3 18.43 35.81 -5.19
CA ARG A 3 18.39 34.78 -6.24
C ARG A 3 17.07 35.00 -6.98
N ARG A 4 17.11 35.45 -8.24
CA ARG A 4 15.93 35.39 -9.11
C ARG A 4 15.62 33.90 -9.27
N LEU A 5 14.66 33.42 -8.50
CA LEU A 5 14.01 32.15 -8.80
C LEU A 5 13.36 32.36 -10.16
N ASN A 6 13.72 31.56 -11.17
CA ASN A 6 12.95 31.52 -12.41
C ASN A 6 11.57 31.03 -12.01
N SER A 7 10.60 31.93 -11.99
CA SER A 7 9.26 31.66 -11.52
C SER A 7 8.31 31.69 -12.70
N PHE A 8 7.48 30.67 -12.86
CA PHE A 8 6.57 30.52 -13.99
C PHE A 8 5.14 30.73 -13.52
N GLU A 9 4.28 31.28 -14.36
CA GLU A 9 2.84 31.36 -14.07
C GLU A 9 2.17 30.07 -14.53
N LEU A 10 1.47 29.40 -13.62
CA LEU A 10 0.69 28.19 -13.89
C LEU A 10 -0.79 28.51 -13.74
N HIS A 11 -1.53 28.37 -14.84
CA HIS A 11 -2.99 28.41 -14.83
C HIS A 11 -3.56 27.06 -14.41
N PHE A 12 -4.61 27.07 -13.58
CA PHE A 12 -5.32 25.87 -13.16
C PHE A 12 -6.82 26.15 -12.97
N LYS A 13 -7.63 25.09 -13.10
CA LYS A 13 -9.08 25.15 -12.90
C LYS A 13 -9.48 24.71 -11.50
N ASP A 14 -10.42 25.43 -10.90
CA ASP A 14 -11.05 25.02 -9.65
C ASP A 14 -12.22 24.04 -9.89
N LYS A 15 -12.92 23.64 -8.82
CA LYS A 15 -14.08 22.72 -8.90
C LYS A 15 -15.26 23.24 -9.73
N ASN A 16 -15.30 24.54 -10.03
CA ASN A 16 -16.34 25.20 -10.80
C ASN A 16 -15.83 25.61 -12.20
N ASP A 17 -14.68 25.08 -12.63
CA ASP A 17 -14.00 25.44 -13.87
C ASP A 17 -13.60 26.93 -13.98
N HIS A 18 -13.42 27.62 -12.85
CA HIS A 18 -12.83 28.96 -12.90
C HIS A 18 -11.33 28.86 -13.15
N ASP A 19 -10.84 29.67 -14.09
CA ASP A 19 -9.41 29.85 -14.32
C ASP A 19 -8.78 30.67 -13.20
N ASN A 20 -7.79 30.08 -12.56
CA ASN A 20 -6.96 30.68 -11.54
C ASN A 20 -5.49 30.61 -11.96
N ALA A 21 -4.63 31.38 -11.31
CA ALA A 21 -3.20 31.36 -11.56
C ALA A 21 -2.42 31.32 -10.24
N VAL A 22 -1.25 30.68 -10.28
CA VAL A 22 -0.22 30.72 -9.23
C VAL A 22 1.15 30.87 -9.86
N ILE A 23 2.12 31.25 -9.05
CA ILE A 23 3.52 31.24 -9.43
C ILE A 23 4.14 29.92 -8.98
N ILE A 24 4.80 29.20 -9.88
CA ILE A 24 5.53 27.97 -9.58
C ILE A 24 7.04 28.22 -9.59
N ASP A 25 7.77 27.44 -8.80
CA ASP A 25 9.24 27.48 -8.75
C ASP A 25 9.90 26.84 -9.97
N LYS A 26 9.28 25.80 -10.52
CA LYS A 26 9.71 25.13 -11.77
C LYS A 26 8.64 24.20 -12.33
N GLU A 27 8.74 23.94 -13.62
CA GLU A 27 8.07 22.80 -14.25
C GLU A 27 8.88 21.51 -14.04
N PRO A 28 8.26 20.33 -14.19
CA PRO A 28 8.99 19.07 -14.18
C PRO A 28 10.01 19.00 -15.33
N ASP A 29 11.28 18.90 -14.96
CA ASP A 29 12.42 18.82 -15.87
C ASP A 29 12.91 17.37 -16.08
N THR A 30 12.29 16.39 -15.43
CA THR A 30 12.66 14.97 -15.46
C THR A 30 11.41 14.09 -15.53
N CYS A 31 11.38 13.12 -16.43
CA CYS A 31 10.26 12.18 -16.55
C CYS A 31 10.30 11.14 -15.41
N PRO A 32 9.21 10.95 -14.64
CA PRO A 32 9.20 9.97 -13.55
C PRO A 32 9.17 8.50 -14.00
N LEU A 33 8.90 8.23 -15.29
CA LEU A 33 8.92 6.86 -15.84
C LEU A 33 10.30 6.51 -16.41
N CYS A 34 10.79 7.32 -17.35
CA CYS A 34 12.02 7.00 -18.09
C CYS A 34 13.27 7.68 -17.52
N ASN A 35 13.14 8.51 -16.49
CA ASN A 35 14.23 9.21 -15.79
C ASN A 35 15.13 10.09 -16.67
N HIS A 36 14.69 10.46 -17.87
CA HIS A 36 15.41 11.40 -18.72
C HIS A 36 15.03 12.83 -18.39
N GLY A 37 16.00 13.74 -18.56
CA GLY A 37 15.74 15.18 -18.61
C GLY A 37 14.81 15.51 -19.78
N ILE A 38 13.76 16.26 -19.52
CA ILE A 38 12.72 16.61 -20.49
C ILE A 38 12.25 18.06 -20.30
N GLU A 39 11.73 18.64 -21.38
CA GLU A 39 10.81 19.77 -21.31
C GLU A 39 9.40 19.18 -21.34
N ALA A 40 8.79 19.02 -20.17
CA ALA A 40 7.51 18.33 -20.03
C ALA A 40 6.37 19.13 -20.68
N LEU A 41 5.48 18.45 -21.39
CA LEU A 41 4.34 19.11 -22.05
C LEU A 41 3.17 19.21 -21.06
N LEU A 42 2.82 20.43 -20.64
CA LEU A 42 1.64 20.67 -19.81
C LEU A 42 0.36 20.35 -20.63
N ILE A 43 -0.51 19.51 -20.07
CA ILE A 43 -1.81 19.15 -20.64
C ILE A 43 -2.91 20.00 -20.03
N ASP A 44 -3.05 19.95 -18.71
CA ASP A 44 -4.02 20.74 -17.95
C ASP A 44 -3.59 20.78 -16.48
N ALA A 45 -4.19 21.66 -15.67
CA ALA A 45 -3.97 21.70 -14.24
C ALA A 45 -5.26 21.99 -13.48
N TYR A 46 -5.40 21.35 -12.32
CA TYR A 46 -6.56 21.45 -11.45
C TYR A 46 -6.12 21.65 -10.01
N GLY A 47 -6.90 22.37 -9.24
CA GLY A 47 -6.50 22.64 -7.87
C GLY A 47 -7.53 23.35 -7.05
N LYS A 48 -7.12 23.65 -5.82
CA LYS A 48 -7.88 24.48 -4.91
C LYS A 48 -6.96 25.48 -4.24
N SER A 49 -7.51 26.66 -4.03
CA SER A 49 -6.93 27.74 -3.23
C SER A 49 -7.83 27.94 -2.02
N ASP A 50 -7.31 27.70 -0.82
CA ASP A 50 -8.04 27.93 0.43
C ASP A 50 -7.28 29.00 1.23
N LEU A 51 -7.98 30.06 1.62
CA LEU A 51 -7.41 31.18 2.38
C LEU A 51 -6.69 30.73 3.67
N ASN A 52 -7.12 29.61 4.27
CA ASN A 52 -6.57 29.09 5.53
C ASN A 52 -5.64 27.88 5.33
N LYS A 53 -5.78 27.16 4.21
CA LYS A 53 -5.03 25.91 3.96
C LYS A 53 -4.00 26.01 2.83
N GLY A 54 -3.91 27.17 2.19
CA GLY A 54 -2.99 27.44 1.09
C GLY A 54 -3.46 26.83 -0.24
N HIS A 55 -2.52 26.74 -1.17
CA HIS A 55 -2.76 26.19 -2.51
C HIS A 55 -2.40 24.71 -2.58
N PHE A 56 -3.22 23.93 -3.25
CA PHE A 56 -2.94 22.55 -3.64
C PHE A 56 -3.32 22.36 -5.10
N ILE A 57 -2.32 22.20 -5.95
CA ILE A 57 -2.48 22.18 -7.41
C ILE A 57 -1.84 20.91 -7.97
N GLN A 58 -2.53 20.30 -8.92
CA GLN A 58 -2.13 19.11 -9.63
C GLN A 58 -2.08 19.43 -11.12
N SER A 59 -0.90 19.35 -11.71
CA SER A 59 -0.70 19.60 -13.14
C SER A 59 -0.42 18.29 -13.85
N ILE A 60 -1.11 18.05 -14.95
CA ILE A 60 -0.95 16.87 -15.80
C ILE A 60 0.07 17.20 -16.87
N TYR A 61 1.14 16.43 -16.92
CA TYR A 61 2.22 16.57 -17.89
C TYR A 61 2.38 15.31 -18.73
N LYS A 62 2.93 15.47 -19.94
CA LYS A 62 3.32 14.38 -20.84
C LYS A 62 4.81 14.42 -21.16
N CYS A 63 5.45 13.25 -21.14
CA CYS A 63 6.82 13.11 -21.63
C CYS A 63 6.86 13.30 -23.17
N PRO A 64 7.66 14.23 -23.71
CA PRO A 64 7.73 14.49 -25.16
C PRO A 64 8.47 13.38 -25.93
N ARG A 65 9.22 12.50 -25.24
CA ARG A 65 9.99 11.44 -25.90
C ARG A 65 9.09 10.42 -26.59
N ILE A 66 9.42 10.11 -27.85
CA ILE A 66 8.66 9.21 -28.72
C ILE A 66 8.54 7.79 -28.15
N ASP A 67 9.55 7.32 -27.42
CA ASP A 67 9.64 5.98 -26.84
C ASP A 67 9.03 5.86 -25.43
N CYS A 68 8.66 6.99 -24.81
CA CYS A 68 8.09 7.02 -23.46
C CYS A 68 6.62 7.46 -23.49
N GLN A 69 6.35 8.69 -23.99
CA GLN A 69 5.02 9.31 -24.09
C GLN A 69 4.11 9.24 -22.84
N THR A 70 4.64 8.88 -21.66
CA THR A 70 3.87 8.71 -20.44
C THR A 70 3.22 10.02 -20.01
N VAL A 71 2.03 9.90 -19.41
CA VAL A 71 1.38 11.00 -18.68
C VAL A 71 1.70 10.84 -17.19
N PHE A 72 1.92 11.96 -16.51
CA PHE A 72 2.21 12.01 -15.07
C PHE A 72 1.65 13.29 -14.45
N ILE A 73 1.45 13.29 -13.14
CA ILE A 73 0.91 14.41 -12.36
C ILE A 73 2.03 15.04 -11.54
N ALA A 74 2.16 16.35 -11.60
CA ALA A 74 3.02 17.16 -10.75
C ALA A 74 2.19 17.83 -9.65
N TYR A 75 2.65 17.74 -8.40
CA TYR A 75 1.97 18.34 -7.25
C TYR A 75 2.68 19.61 -6.81
N TYR A 76 1.91 20.70 -6.70
CA TYR A 76 2.38 21.98 -6.20
C TYR A 76 1.63 22.37 -4.94
N THR A 77 2.37 22.77 -3.91
CA THR A 77 1.79 23.26 -2.66
C THR A 77 2.43 24.56 -2.21
N SER A 78 1.66 25.43 -1.56
CA SER A 78 2.23 26.58 -0.84
C SER A 78 3.16 26.07 0.28
N GLY A 79 4.37 26.63 0.39
CA GLY A 79 5.32 26.21 1.42
C GLY A 79 4.76 26.44 2.84
N SER A 80 5.02 25.50 3.76
CA SER A 80 4.54 25.53 5.16
C SER A 80 5.10 26.67 6.02
N TRP A 81 5.83 27.62 5.42
CA TRP A 81 6.60 28.65 6.11
C TRP A 81 5.92 30.02 6.18
N TYR A 82 4.83 30.22 5.44
CA TYR A 82 4.06 31.45 5.51
C TYR A 82 2.85 31.23 6.42
N GLY A 83 2.85 31.90 7.58
CA GLY A 83 1.79 31.81 8.58
C GLY A 83 0.40 32.19 8.04
N PRO A 84 -0.66 32.04 8.86
CA PRO A 84 -2.06 31.99 8.46
C PRO A 84 -2.68 33.29 7.88
N ARG A 85 -1.87 34.23 7.37
CA ARG A 85 -2.33 35.50 6.78
C ARG A 85 -1.70 35.88 5.46
N ASN A 86 -0.74 35.12 4.94
CA ASN A 86 -0.14 35.38 3.63
C ASN A 86 -0.26 34.13 2.77
N ILE A 87 -1.27 34.11 1.89
CA ILE A 87 -1.29 33.19 0.76
C ILE A 87 -0.09 33.58 -0.10
N SER A 88 0.93 32.73 -0.08
CA SER A 88 2.00 32.84 -1.05
C SER A 88 1.43 32.44 -2.39
N GLU A 89 1.32 33.40 -3.33
CA GLU A 89 1.08 33.10 -4.75
C GLU A 89 2.10 32.10 -5.29
N TYR A 90 3.25 31.94 -4.61
CA TYR A 90 4.26 30.95 -4.91
C TYR A 90 3.92 29.58 -4.31
N VAL A 91 3.91 28.57 -5.16
CA VAL A 91 3.82 27.15 -4.83
C VAL A 91 5.04 26.41 -5.36
N PHE A 92 5.40 25.31 -4.70
CA PHE A 92 6.63 24.57 -5.00
C PHE A 92 6.30 23.16 -5.48
N LEU A 93 6.97 22.71 -6.53
CA LEU A 93 6.89 21.33 -7.01
C LEU A 93 7.34 20.38 -5.90
N GLN A 94 6.39 19.64 -5.31
CA GLN A 94 6.65 18.69 -4.26
C GLN A 94 7.08 17.34 -4.83
N ASN A 95 6.34 16.83 -5.81
CA ASN A 95 6.64 15.55 -6.44
C ASN A 95 5.95 15.38 -7.80
N THR A 96 6.41 14.40 -8.56
CA THR A 96 5.75 13.91 -9.78
C THR A 96 5.40 12.44 -9.63
N PHE A 97 4.20 12.03 -10.08
CA PHE A 97 3.73 10.66 -9.98
C PHE A 97 3.07 10.22 -11.28
N ILE A 98 3.19 8.94 -11.61
CA ILE A 98 2.37 8.32 -12.65
C ILE A 98 1.08 7.84 -11.95
N PRO A 99 -0.12 8.18 -12.46
CA PRO A 99 -1.37 7.70 -11.85
C PRO A 99 -1.39 6.17 -11.83
N ALA A 100 -1.18 5.58 -10.66
CA ALA A 100 -1.41 4.16 -10.47
C ALA A 100 -2.91 3.98 -10.22
N TYR A 101 -3.59 3.19 -11.04
CA TYR A 101 -4.91 2.68 -10.68
C TYR A 101 -4.71 1.67 -9.55
N ILE A 102 -5.12 2.05 -8.33
CA ILE A 102 -5.02 1.22 -7.13
C ILE A 102 -6.38 0.61 -6.89
N LYS A 103 -6.52 -0.69 -7.11
CA LYS A 103 -7.65 -1.45 -6.57
C LYS A 103 -7.17 -2.07 -5.26
N GLU A 104 -7.73 -1.61 -4.15
CA GLU A 104 -7.50 -2.26 -2.86
C GLU A 104 -7.98 -3.71 -2.92
N GLU A 105 -7.17 -4.62 -2.38
CA GLU A 105 -7.54 -6.03 -2.28
C GLU A 105 -8.42 -6.19 -1.04
N ASN A 106 -9.67 -6.61 -1.23
CA ASN A 106 -10.59 -6.81 -0.10
C ASN A 106 -10.31 -8.15 0.59
N PHE A 107 -10.20 -8.12 1.92
CA PHE A 107 -10.13 -9.29 2.77
C PHE A 107 -11.39 -9.43 3.62
N GLU A 108 -11.59 -10.61 4.20
CA GLU A 108 -12.67 -10.83 5.16
C GLU A 108 -12.45 -9.95 6.41
N LYS A 109 -13.53 -9.47 7.04
CA LYS A 109 -13.44 -8.54 8.18
C LYS A 109 -12.66 -9.12 9.36
N GLU A 110 -12.74 -10.43 9.51
CA GLU A 110 -12.01 -11.20 10.50
C GLU A 110 -10.50 -11.06 10.31
N ILE A 111 -10.03 -11.05 9.06
CA ILE A 111 -8.63 -10.87 8.68
C ILE A 111 -8.20 -9.41 8.85
N GLU A 112 -9.03 -8.46 8.42
CA GLU A 112 -8.78 -7.03 8.61
C GLU A 112 -8.63 -6.68 10.10
N ARG A 113 -9.50 -7.24 10.95
CA ARG A 113 -9.45 -7.08 12.41
C ARG A 113 -8.24 -7.80 13.01
N LEU A 114 -7.91 -8.99 12.50
CA LEU A 114 -6.81 -9.80 13.01
C LEU A 114 -5.44 -9.16 12.75
N SER A 115 -5.20 -8.73 11.51
CA SER A 115 -3.89 -8.24 11.06
C SER A 115 -4.03 -7.08 10.06
N PRO A 116 -4.27 -5.85 10.54
CA PRO A 116 -4.31 -4.66 9.69
C PRO A 116 -3.01 -4.46 8.89
N GLN A 117 -1.86 -4.77 9.50
CA GLN A 117 -0.55 -4.67 8.86
C GLN A 117 -0.38 -5.68 7.72
N PHE A 118 -0.95 -6.88 7.81
CA PHE A 118 -1.00 -7.80 6.68
C PHE A 118 -1.72 -7.17 5.49
N VAL A 119 -2.90 -6.58 5.72
CA VAL A 119 -3.72 -5.94 4.66
C VAL A 119 -2.94 -4.80 4.01
N GLU A 120 -2.30 -3.96 4.80
CA GLU A 120 -1.48 -2.84 4.31
C GLU A 120 -0.31 -3.34 3.44
N ILE A 121 0.48 -4.29 3.94
CA ILE A 121 1.67 -4.79 3.23
C ILE A 121 1.26 -5.55 1.97
N TYR A 122 0.20 -6.35 2.02
CA TYR A 122 -0.33 -7.07 0.85
C TYR A 122 -0.80 -6.08 -0.21
N THR A 123 -1.51 -5.03 0.19
CA THR A 123 -1.99 -3.97 -0.73
C THR A 123 -0.80 -3.25 -1.38
N GLN A 124 0.23 -2.89 -0.62
CA GLN A 124 1.45 -2.28 -1.18
C GLN A 124 2.16 -3.23 -2.15
N ALA A 125 2.20 -4.53 -1.86
CA ALA A 125 2.77 -5.54 -2.76
C ALA A 125 1.97 -5.65 -4.08
N SER A 126 0.63 -5.61 -4.00
CA SER A 126 -0.29 -5.60 -5.16
C SER A 126 -0.12 -4.35 -6.01
N ILE A 127 0.06 -3.18 -5.39
CA ILE A 127 0.38 -1.94 -6.11
C ILE A 127 1.70 -2.08 -6.86
N ALA A 128 2.74 -2.60 -6.19
CA ALA A 128 4.04 -2.82 -6.82
C ALA A 128 3.95 -3.81 -8.00
N GLU A 129 3.16 -4.89 -7.87
CA GLU A 129 2.90 -5.85 -8.96
C GLU A 129 2.22 -5.16 -10.15
N ASN A 130 1.14 -4.41 -9.91
CA ASN A 130 0.38 -3.69 -10.93
C ASN A 130 1.22 -2.61 -11.65
N MET A 131 2.21 -2.04 -10.95
CA MET A 131 3.19 -1.11 -11.52
C MET A 131 4.33 -1.82 -12.29
N GLY A 132 4.32 -3.15 -12.37
CA GLY A 132 5.35 -3.94 -13.04
C GLY A 132 6.65 -4.11 -12.24
N LEU A 133 6.68 -3.75 -10.95
CA LEU A 133 7.84 -3.85 -10.06
C LEU A 133 8.03 -5.30 -9.55
N LYS A 134 8.21 -6.22 -10.50
CA LYS A 134 8.26 -7.68 -10.26
C LYS A 134 9.35 -8.10 -9.29
N ALA A 135 10.48 -7.40 -9.26
CA ALA A 135 11.60 -7.69 -8.36
C ALA A 135 11.32 -7.40 -6.87
N ILE A 136 10.23 -6.69 -6.55
CA ILE A 136 9.94 -6.23 -5.18
C ILE A 136 8.63 -6.84 -4.66
N CYS A 137 7.60 -6.95 -5.51
CA CYS A 137 6.27 -7.38 -5.09
C CYS A 137 6.26 -8.77 -4.40
N GLY A 138 7.05 -9.75 -4.89
CA GLY A 138 7.14 -11.07 -4.27
C GLY A 138 7.70 -11.05 -2.84
N ALA A 139 8.69 -10.20 -2.58
CA ALA A 139 9.20 -9.96 -1.22
C ALA A 139 8.13 -9.31 -0.32
N GLY A 140 7.34 -8.39 -0.88
CA GLY A 140 6.19 -7.77 -0.22
C GLY A 140 5.13 -8.80 0.21
N TYR A 141 4.72 -9.69 -0.70
CA TYR A 141 3.76 -10.75 -0.39
C TYR A 141 4.27 -11.74 0.66
N ARG A 142 5.55 -12.11 0.60
CA ARG A 142 6.17 -12.93 1.64
C ARG A 142 6.13 -12.23 3.00
N LYS A 143 6.44 -10.93 3.04
CA LYS A 143 6.36 -10.14 4.27
C LYS A 143 4.93 -10.09 4.81
N ALA A 144 3.94 -9.88 3.94
CA ALA A 144 2.53 -9.90 4.34
C ALA A 144 2.18 -11.23 5.05
N LEU A 145 2.52 -12.37 4.44
CA LEU A 145 2.28 -13.69 5.06
C LEU A 145 2.90 -13.82 6.46
N GLU A 146 4.07 -13.23 6.70
CA GLU A 146 4.68 -13.25 8.03
C GLU A 146 3.82 -12.56 9.08
N TYR A 147 3.31 -11.37 8.78
CA TYR A 147 2.42 -10.64 9.69
C TYR A 147 1.14 -11.41 9.96
N LEU A 148 0.49 -11.94 8.91
CA LEU A 148 -0.74 -12.72 9.04
C LEU A 148 -0.58 -13.89 10.02
N ILE A 149 0.45 -14.72 9.83
CA ILE A 149 0.66 -15.91 10.66
C ILE A 149 1.05 -15.56 12.09
N LYS A 150 1.92 -14.55 12.27
CA LYS A 150 2.33 -14.14 13.61
C LYS A 150 1.18 -13.51 14.38
N ASP A 151 0.36 -12.68 13.74
CA ASP A 151 -0.80 -12.07 14.38
C ASP A 151 -1.89 -13.09 14.72
N TYR A 152 -2.15 -14.06 13.82
CA TYR A 152 -3.00 -15.21 14.08
C TYR A 152 -2.57 -15.97 15.35
N LEU A 153 -1.29 -16.31 15.49
CA LEU A 153 -0.79 -17.05 16.64
C LEU A 153 -0.77 -16.23 17.94
N LYS A 154 -0.54 -14.91 17.87
CA LYS A 154 -0.65 -14.03 19.04
C LYS A 154 -2.09 -13.96 19.56
N LEU A 155 -3.08 -14.04 18.67
CA LEU A 155 -4.49 -14.09 19.05
C LEU A 155 -4.86 -15.45 19.68
N THR A 156 -4.52 -16.55 19.02
CA THR A 156 -4.94 -17.90 19.43
C THR A 156 -4.07 -18.49 20.55
N MET A 157 -2.83 -18.04 20.69
CA MET A 157 -1.89 -18.50 21.72
C MET A 157 -1.14 -17.32 22.37
N PRO A 158 -1.81 -16.45 23.16
CA PRO A 158 -1.19 -15.24 23.72
C PRO A 158 0.05 -15.49 24.58
N THR A 159 0.15 -16.68 25.20
CA THR A 159 1.25 -17.09 26.08
C THR A 159 2.59 -17.24 25.36
N ILE A 160 2.60 -17.42 24.03
CA ILE A 160 3.82 -17.60 23.23
C ILE A 160 4.17 -16.37 22.38
N THR A 161 3.59 -15.20 22.68
CA THR A 161 3.74 -13.99 21.87
C THR A 161 5.20 -13.60 21.64
N LYS A 162 6.03 -13.63 22.69
CA LYS A 162 7.46 -13.26 22.58
C LYS A 162 8.23 -14.26 21.72
N GLU A 163 7.89 -15.54 21.80
CA GLU A 163 8.49 -16.60 21.02
C GLU A 163 8.12 -16.44 19.55
N VAL A 164 6.86 -16.15 19.24
CA VAL A 164 6.37 -15.90 17.87
C VAL A 164 7.08 -14.71 17.24
N GLU A 165 7.27 -13.61 17.97
CA GLU A 165 7.94 -12.41 17.46
C GLU A 165 9.43 -12.66 17.15
N ASN A 166 10.12 -13.40 18.02
CA ASN A 166 11.57 -13.61 17.93
C ASN A 166 11.99 -14.73 16.97
N HIS A 167 11.06 -15.58 16.50
CA HIS A 167 11.37 -16.65 15.56
C HIS A 167 11.03 -16.27 14.11
N TYR A 168 11.78 -16.86 13.17
CA TYR A 168 11.53 -16.70 11.74
C TYR A 168 10.24 -17.44 11.32
N LEU A 169 9.56 -16.93 10.29
CA LEU A 169 8.26 -17.44 9.83
C LEU A 169 8.21 -18.96 9.66
N GLY A 170 9.25 -19.55 9.06
CA GLY A 170 9.31 -21.01 8.84
C GLY A 170 9.27 -21.83 10.13
N TYR A 171 9.93 -21.36 11.19
CA TYR A 171 9.89 -22.01 12.51
C TYR A 171 8.53 -21.87 13.15
N VAL A 172 7.96 -20.67 13.08
CA VAL A 172 6.65 -20.36 13.65
C VAL A 172 5.56 -21.22 13.02
N ILE A 173 5.55 -21.38 11.69
CA ILE A 173 4.62 -22.26 10.98
C ILE A 173 4.78 -23.72 11.41
N ALA A 174 6.03 -24.21 11.49
CA ALA A 174 6.28 -25.62 11.77
C ALA A 174 5.90 -26.02 13.20
N ASN A 175 6.17 -25.15 14.19
CA ASN A 175 6.09 -25.51 15.60
C ASN A 175 4.82 -25.02 16.31
N TYR A 176 4.18 -23.95 15.83
CA TYR A 176 3.09 -23.31 16.57
C TYR A 176 1.74 -23.34 15.87
N VAL A 177 1.69 -23.46 14.54
CA VAL A 177 0.40 -23.54 13.83
C VAL A 177 -0.23 -24.92 14.06
N GLY A 178 -1.30 -24.98 14.86
CA GLY A 178 -1.98 -26.24 15.18
C GLY A 178 -2.79 -26.81 14.01
N ASN A 179 -3.51 -25.95 13.29
CA ASN A 179 -4.35 -26.37 12.17
C ASN A 179 -3.51 -26.83 10.97
N GLU A 180 -3.63 -28.10 10.60
CA GLU A 180 -2.86 -28.71 9.53
C GLU A 180 -3.10 -28.09 8.15
N ARG A 181 -4.31 -27.55 7.89
CA ARG A 181 -4.61 -26.87 6.61
C ARG A 181 -3.89 -25.53 6.54
N ILE A 182 -3.93 -24.74 7.60
CA ILE A 182 -3.20 -23.47 7.71
C ILE A 182 -1.70 -23.74 7.62
N LYS A 183 -1.18 -24.68 8.40
CA LYS A 183 0.25 -25.08 8.40
C LYS A 183 0.73 -25.45 7.00
N LYS A 184 -0.05 -26.27 6.28
CA LYS A 184 0.30 -26.70 4.92
C LYS A 184 0.30 -25.54 3.93
N MET A 185 -0.74 -24.72 3.90
CA MET A 185 -0.85 -23.61 2.94
C MET A 185 0.18 -22.53 3.22
N ALA A 186 0.34 -22.12 4.48
CA ALA A 186 1.34 -21.14 4.90
C ALA A 186 2.77 -21.64 4.64
N GLY A 187 3.03 -22.93 4.89
CA GLY A 187 4.34 -23.54 4.64
C GLY A 187 4.72 -23.50 3.15
N LEU A 188 3.77 -23.81 2.26
CA LEU A 188 3.95 -23.69 0.81
C LEU A 188 4.14 -22.23 0.40
N ALA A 189 3.28 -21.31 0.86
CA ALA A 189 3.39 -19.88 0.58
C ALA A 189 4.76 -19.32 1.00
N LYS A 190 5.25 -19.69 2.18
CA LYS A 190 6.58 -19.30 2.66
C LYS A 190 7.69 -19.83 1.75
N ASN A 191 7.58 -21.06 1.24
CA ASN A 191 8.59 -21.62 0.35
C ASN A 191 8.61 -20.91 -1.01
N VAL A 192 7.45 -20.65 -1.60
CA VAL A 192 7.35 -19.89 -2.87
C VAL A 192 7.83 -18.45 -2.66
N GLY A 193 7.40 -17.79 -1.58
CA GLY A 193 7.84 -16.44 -1.26
C GLY A 193 9.34 -16.33 -0.97
N ASN A 194 9.98 -17.38 -0.44
CA ASN A 194 11.43 -17.40 -0.29
C ASN A 194 12.14 -17.28 -1.65
N ASP A 195 11.64 -17.93 -2.69
CA ASP A 195 12.25 -17.86 -4.01
C ASP A 195 12.16 -16.46 -4.64
N GLU A 196 11.21 -15.63 -4.20
CA GLU A 196 11.09 -14.23 -4.62
C GLU A 196 12.11 -13.30 -3.96
N THR A 197 12.86 -13.77 -2.95
CA THR A 197 13.86 -12.96 -2.24
C THR A 197 15.29 -13.49 -2.36
N HIS A 198 15.46 -14.74 -2.80
CA HIS A 198 16.78 -15.38 -2.90
C HIS A 198 17.27 -15.37 -4.34
N TYR A 199 18.59 -15.26 -4.52
CA TYR A 199 19.22 -15.29 -5.83
C TYR A 199 18.95 -16.59 -6.61
N ILE A 200 18.86 -17.72 -5.89
CA ILE A 200 18.57 -19.04 -6.46
C ILE A 200 17.13 -19.42 -6.12
N ARG A 201 16.30 -19.62 -7.15
CA ARG A 201 14.94 -20.16 -7.00
C ARG A 201 15.01 -21.67 -6.88
N LYS A 202 14.36 -22.24 -5.86
CA LYS A 202 14.32 -23.69 -5.62
C LYS A 202 13.09 -24.36 -6.24
N ILE A 203 12.02 -23.61 -6.45
CA ILE A 203 10.73 -24.07 -6.99
C ILE A 203 10.45 -23.28 -8.28
N ASP A 204 11.04 -23.71 -9.39
CA ASP A 204 10.95 -23.02 -10.69
C ASP A 204 9.55 -23.09 -11.33
N LYS A 205 8.72 -24.06 -10.94
CA LYS A 205 7.38 -24.28 -11.51
C LYS A 205 6.28 -23.41 -10.91
N LEU A 206 6.51 -22.77 -9.76
CA LEU A 206 5.49 -21.95 -9.10
C LEU A 206 5.75 -20.46 -9.34
N SER A 207 4.67 -19.75 -9.59
CA SER A 207 4.66 -18.34 -9.95
C SER A 207 4.26 -17.44 -8.78
N LEU A 208 4.43 -16.13 -8.98
CA LEU A 208 3.89 -15.12 -8.07
C LEU A 208 2.37 -15.26 -7.88
N GLU A 209 1.65 -15.67 -8.93
CA GLU A 209 0.22 -15.92 -8.87
C GLU A 209 -0.12 -17.10 -7.93
N ASP A 210 0.73 -18.13 -7.91
CA ASP A 210 0.56 -19.26 -6.99
C ASP A 210 0.85 -18.84 -5.55
N LEU A 211 1.84 -17.97 -5.32
CA LEU A 211 2.08 -17.38 -3.99
C LEU A 211 0.82 -16.67 -3.47
N LYS A 212 0.21 -15.79 -4.27
CA LYS A 212 -1.02 -15.07 -3.90
C LYS A 212 -2.16 -16.02 -3.59
N LYS A 213 -2.37 -17.06 -4.42
CA LYS A 213 -3.39 -18.09 -4.16
C LYS A 213 -3.14 -18.85 -2.85
N LEU A 214 -1.90 -19.20 -2.54
CA LEU A 214 -1.55 -19.88 -1.29
C LEU A 214 -1.78 -18.97 -0.07
N ILE A 215 -1.45 -17.68 -0.17
CA ILE A 215 -1.76 -16.69 0.87
C ILE A 215 -3.28 -16.57 1.05
N ARG A 216 -4.05 -16.48 -0.03
CA ARG A 216 -5.52 -16.38 0.03
C ARG A 216 -6.17 -17.64 0.62
N LEU A 217 -5.68 -18.83 0.29
CA LEU A 217 -6.14 -20.05 0.94
C LEU A 217 -5.83 -20.03 2.44
N THR A 218 -4.67 -19.49 2.82
CA THR A 218 -4.29 -19.34 4.23
C THR A 218 -5.24 -18.38 4.96
N THR A 219 -5.61 -17.25 4.35
CA THR A 219 -6.59 -16.32 4.96
C THR A 219 -7.95 -16.99 5.14
N HIS A 220 -8.46 -17.71 4.13
CA HIS A 220 -9.74 -18.41 4.27
C HIS A 220 -9.75 -19.43 5.42
N TRP A 221 -8.69 -20.25 5.56
CA TRP A 221 -8.62 -21.21 6.67
C TRP A 221 -8.53 -20.56 8.04
N ILE A 222 -7.83 -19.42 8.15
CA ILE A 222 -7.79 -18.62 9.38
C ILE A 222 -9.19 -18.08 9.69
N THR A 223 -9.87 -17.49 8.70
CA THR A 223 -11.24 -16.97 8.86
C THR A 223 -12.20 -18.06 9.34
N ASP A 224 -12.17 -19.23 8.71
CA ASP A 224 -13.01 -20.37 9.08
C ASP A 224 -12.78 -20.79 10.53
N GLU A 225 -11.52 -20.83 10.97
CA GLU A 225 -11.16 -21.20 12.34
C GLU A 225 -11.62 -20.16 13.36
N LEU A 226 -11.38 -18.87 13.09
CA LEU A 226 -11.79 -17.78 13.98
C LEU A 226 -13.32 -17.73 14.15
N LEU A 227 -14.06 -17.89 13.06
CA LEU A 227 -15.52 -17.94 13.10
C LEU A 227 -16.03 -19.18 13.83
N THR A 228 -15.40 -20.34 13.61
CA THR A 228 -15.78 -21.58 14.31
C THR A 228 -15.65 -21.40 15.83
N GLU A 229 -14.52 -20.85 16.30
CA GLU A 229 -14.27 -20.61 17.72
C GLU A 229 -15.20 -19.54 18.32
N GLU A 230 -15.45 -18.46 17.58
CA GLU A 230 -16.37 -17.40 17.98
C GLU A 230 -17.78 -17.95 18.25
N TYR A 231 -18.32 -18.74 17.31
CA TYR A 231 -19.66 -19.31 17.45
C TYR A 231 -19.72 -20.43 18.50
N ALA A 232 -18.66 -21.24 18.66
CA ALA A 232 -18.56 -22.20 19.76
C ALA A 232 -18.65 -21.49 21.13
N THR A 233 -17.87 -20.42 21.30
CA THR A 233 -17.87 -19.60 22.52
C THR A 233 -19.24 -18.94 22.78
N ILE A 234 -19.89 -18.41 21.73
CA ILE A 234 -21.23 -17.82 21.85
C ILE A 234 -22.22 -18.88 22.33
N TYR A 235 -22.21 -20.07 21.72
CA TYR A 235 -23.11 -21.16 22.07
C TYR A 235 -22.93 -21.61 23.52
N GLU A 236 -21.69 -21.80 23.97
CA GLU A 236 -21.38 -22.17 25.35
C GLU A 236 -21.91 -21.15 26.37
N LYS A 237 -21.70 -19.86 26.11
CA LYS A 237 -22.19 -18.77 26.97
C LYS A 237 -23.72 -18.72 27.05
N LEU A 238 -24.42 -19.02 25.94
CA LEU A 238 -25.87 -19.11 25.95
C LEU A 238 -26.34 -20.29 26.80
N MET A 239 -25.67 -21.44 26.71
CA MET A 239 -26.01 -22.66 27.44
C MET A 239 -25.67 -22.62 28.94
N THR A 240 -24.67 -21.84 29.36
CA THR A 240 -24.38 -21.63 30.79
C THR A 240 -25.36 -20.66 31.43
N ASN A 241 -25.68 -19.55 30.77
CA ASN A 241 -26.65 -18.56 31.29
C ASN A 241 -28.08 -19.09 31.45
N ASP A 242 -28.46 -20.15 30.72
CA ASP A 242 -29.77 -20.80 30.87
C ASP A 242 -29.83 -21.78 32.06
N LYS A 243 -28.66 -22.27 32.54
CA LYS A 243 -28.57 -23.13 33.72
C LYS A 243 -28.65 -22.33 35.02
N ASP A 244 -28.19 -21.08 35.03
CA ASP A 244 -28.25 -20.19 36.20
C ASP A 244 -29.63 -19.51 36.39
N LYS A 245 -30.57 -19.72 35.46
CA LYS A 245 -31.95 -19.21 35.51
C LYS A 245 -33.00 -20.28 35.93
N LYS A 246 -32.58 -21.52 36.18
CA LYS A 246 -33.42 -22.61 36.71
C LYS A 246 -33.04 -22.92 38.15
#